data_AF-A0A174KUZ9-F1
#
_entry.id   AF-A0A174KUZ9-F1
#
_cell.length_a   1.000
_cell.length_b   1.000
_cell.length_c   1.000
_cell.angle_alpha   90.00
_cell.angle_beta   90.00
_cell.angle_gamma   90.00
#
_symmetry.space_group_name_H-M   'P 1'
#
loop_
_entity.id
_entity.type
_entity.pdbx_description
1 polymer ?
#
loop_
_entity_poly.entity_id
_entity_poly.type
_entity_poly.pdbx_seq_one_letter_code
_entity_poly.pdbx_strand_id
1 'polypeptide(L)'
;MTNKDNYCVIMGGGIGSRFWPFSRKTLPKQFLDFFGTGRSLLQQTFDRFQKVIPTENILIVTNAMYADLVKKQLPEVNEKQILLEPARRNTAPCIAWASYHIRALNPNANIVVAPSDHLILKEDEFLAAIEKGLDFVSHSEKLLTLGIKPNRPETGYGYIQIAEPAGDNFYKVKTFTEKPELELAKVFVESGEFYWNSGLFMWNVNSIIKASESLLPELTSKLAPGKEIYATDGEKAFIEENFPACPNVSIDFGIMEKADNVYVSLGDFGWSDLGTWGSLYDLSDRDQEGNVSLKCHSLLYNSKDNMVVLPKGKLAVIDGLEGYLIAESENVLLICRKDEEHSIRKYVNDTQIQLGDDYI
;
A
#
# COMPACT_ATOMS: atom_id res chain seq x y z
N MET A 1 -26.14 -1.14 -8.17
CA MET A 1 -25.92 -2.55 -7.79
C MET A 1 -24.47 -2.84 -8.08
N THR A 2 -23.71 -3.25 -7.07
CA THR A 2 -22.29 -3.61 -7.23
C THR A 2 -22.17 -4.89 -8.07
N ASN A 3 -21.15 -4.98 -8.93
CA ASN A 3 -20.95 -6.17 -9.76
C ASN A 3 -20.44 -7.32 -8.89
N LYS A 4 -21.18 -8.43 -8.84
CA LYS A 4 -20.85 -9.63 -8.04
C LYS A 4 -19.54 -10.31 -8.45
N ASP A 5 -19.06 -10.04 -9.66
CA ASP A 5 -17.81 -10.61 -10.17
C ASP A 5 -16.59 -9.75 -9.79
N ASN A 6 -16.79 -8.57 -9.21
CA ASN A 6 -15.68 -7.74 -8.75
C ASN A 6 -15.28 -8.10 -7.31
N TYR A 7 -13.97 -8.24 -7.10
CA TYR A 7 -13.32 -8.54 -5.83
C TYR A 7 -12.24 -7.52 -5.52
N CYS A 8 -12.00 -7.29 -4.23
CA CYS A 8 -10.89 -6.47 -3.74
C CYS A 8 -9.95 -7.32 -2.90
N VAL A 9 -8.65 -7.20 -3.13
CA VAL A 9 -7.61 -7.77 -2.28
C VAL A 9 -6.87 -6.61 -1.63
N ILE A 10 -7.10 -6.40 -0.34
CA ILE A 10 -6.41 -5.39 0.46
C ILE A 10 -5.16 -6.02 1.09
N MET A 11 -3.98 -5.56 0.70
CA MET A 11 -2.69 -6.07 1.20
C MET A 11 -2.27 -5.33 2.47
N GLY A 12 -2.20 -6.06 3.58
CA GLY A 12 -1.89 -5.58 4.93
C GLY A 12 -0.60 -6.13 5.54
N GLY A 13 0.39 -6.50 4.73
CA GLY A 13 1.63 -7.15 5.19
C GLY A 13 2.78 -6.22 5.61
N GLY A 14 2.70 -4.92 5.31
CA GLY A 14 3.75 -3.95 5.63
C GLY A 14 3.89 -3.68 7.14
N ILE A 15 5.12 -3.41 7.60
CA ILE A 15 5.36 -2.92 8.97
C ILE A 15 5.27 -1.38 9.02
N GLY A 16 5.83 -0.71 7.99
CA GLY A 16 5.90 0.75 7.92
C GLY A 16 6.86 1.37 8.94
N SER A 17 8.05 0.78 9.15
CA SER A 17 9.04 1.18 10.18
C SER A 17 9.58 2.62 10.10
N ARG A 18 9.26 3.37 9.03
CA ARG A 18 9.68 4.77 8.84
C ARG A 18 8.90 5.75 9.74
N PHE A 19 7.75 5.35 10.27
CA PHE A 19 6.90 6.17 11.15
C PHE A 19 7.12 5.90 12.64
N TRP A 20 8.23 5.29 13.03
CA TRP A 20 8.59 5.21 14.44
C TRP A 20 8.68 6.64 15.01
N PRO A 21 8.11 6.93 16.20
CA PRO A 21 7.66 5.98 17.23
C PRO A 21 6.21 5.45 17.13
N PHE A 22 5.45 5.89 16.13
CA PHE A 22 4.05 5.51 15.98
C PHE A 22 3.90 4.10 15.41
N SER A 23 4.64 3.79 14.34
CA SER A 23 4.66 2.42 13.82
C SER A 23 5.58 1.55 14.64
N ARG A 24 5.05 0.41 15.06
CA ARG A 24 5.76 -0.61 15.84
C ARG A 24 5.60 -1.97 15.19
N LYS A 25 6.40 -2.94 15.60
CA LYS A 25 6.23 -4.34 15.16
C LYS A 25 4.82 -4.87 15.43
N THR A 26 4.24 -4.47 16.56
CA THR A 26 2.89 -4.88 17.01
C THR A 26 1.78 -3.99 16.47
N LEU A 27 2.08 -2.75 16.07
CA LEU A 27 1.11 -1.82 15.48
C LEU A 27 1.67 -1.16 14.21
N PRO A 28 1.61 -1.87 13.08
CA PRO A 28 2.05 -1.35 11.79
C PRO A 28 1.29 -0.11 11.30
N LYS A 29 1.89 0.58 10.33
CA LYS A 29 1.38 1.83 9.71
C LYS A 29 -0.10 1.75 9.29
N GLN A 30 -0.53 0.68 8.64
CA GLN A 30 -1.90 0.53 8.15
C GLN A 30 -2.96 0.58 9.25
N PHE A 31 -2.58 0.27 10.50
CA PHE A 31 -3.48 0.30 11.66
C PHE A 31 -3.52 1.67 12.34
N LEU A 32 -2.71 2.64 11.90
CA LEU A 32 -2.63 3.97 12.48
C LEU A 32 -3.63 4.93 11.82
N ASP A 33 -4.27 5.75 12.65
CA ASP A 33 -5.01 6.94 12.22
C ASP A 33 -4.06 8.13 12.24
N PHE A 34 -3.39 8.42 11.12
CA PHE A 34 -2.41 9.52 11.06
C PHE A 34 -3.04 10.90 11.22
N PHE A 35 -4.24 11.08 10.65
CA PHE A 35 -4.89 12.38 10.54
C PHE A 35 -5.85 12.69 11.70
N GLY A 36 -6.01 11.78 12.66
CA GLY A 36 -6.91 11.99 13.80
C GLY A 36 -8.40 11.92 13.41
N THR A 37 -8.70 11.23 12.32
CA THR A 37 -10.05 11.08 11.75
C THR A 37 -10.91 10.09 12.52
N GLY A 38 -10.31 9.29 13.41
CA GLY A 38 -10.94 8.16 14.07
C GLY A 38 -10.90 6.87 13.24
N ARG A 39 -10.32 6.89 12.03
CA ARG A 39 -10.18 5.73 11.15
C ARG A 39 -8.72 5.50 10.77
N SER A 40 -8.26 4.26 10.87
CA SER A 40 -6.94 3.86 10.36
C SER A 40 -6.87 3.85 8.83
N LEU A 41 -5.67 3.79 8.25
CA LEU A 41 -5.51 3.67 6.80
C LEU A 41 -6.17 2.40 6.23
N LEU A 42 -6.10 1.27 6.96
CA LEU A 42 -6.79 0.03 6.61
C LEU A 42 -8.30 0.25 6.57
N GLN A 43 -8.86 0.87 7.61
CA GLN A 43 -10.30 1.16 7.67
C GLN A 43 -10.74 2.11 6.57
N GLN A 44 -9.98 3.17 6.30
CA GLN A 44 -10.27 4.10 5.20
C GLN A 44 -10.23 3.39 3.84
N THR A 45 -9.28 2.47 3.64
CA THR A 45 -9.19 1.68 2.40
C THR A 45 -10.39 0.76 2.25
N PHE A 46 -10.78 0.06 3.32
CA PHE A 46 -11.96 -0.79 3.32
C PHE A 46 -13.25 0.02 3.08
N ASP A 47 -13.42 1.13 3.79
CA ASP A 47 -14.55 2.05 3.69
C ASP A 47 -14.76 2.59 2.27
N ARG A 48 -13.64 2.81 1.56
CA ARG A 48 -13.66 3.21 0.15
C ARG A 48 -14.14 2.08 -0.75
N PHE A 49 -13.55 0.90 -0.67
CA PHE A 49 -13.89 -0.20 -1.58
C PHE A 49 -15.29 -0.77 -1.36
N GLN A 50 -15.83 -0.76 -0.13
CA GLN A 50 -17.20 -1.23 0.12
C GLN A 50 -18.29 -0.41 -0.58
N LYS A 51 -17.96 0.80 -1.08
CA LYS A 51 -18.89 1.61 -1.88
C LYS A 51 -19.12 1.06 -3.29
N VAL A 52 -18.17 0.30 -3.84
CA VAL A 52 -18.18 -0.17 -5.24
C VAL A 52 -18.04 -1.70 -5.39
N ILE A 53 -17.61 -2.39 -4.34
CA ILE A 53 -17.42 -3.85 -4.32
C ILE A 53 -18.27 -4.44 -3.17
N PRO A 54 -19.00 -5.56 -3.38
CA PRO A 54 -19.72 -6.22 -2.31
C PRO A 54 -18.80 -6.53 -1.13
N THR A 55 -19.25 -6.26 0.10
CA THR A 55 -18.42 -6.43 1.30
C THR A 55 -17.86 -7.84 1.43
N GLU A 56 -18.65 -8.86 1.07
CA GLU A 56 -18.25 -10.28 1.04
C GLU A 56 -17.13 -10.61 0.04
N ASN A 57 -16.90 -9.75 -0.96
CA ASN A 57 -15.88 -9.89 -1.99
C ASN A 57 -14.61 -9.08 -1.69
N ILE A 58 -14.52 -8.43 -0.53
CA ILE A 58 -13.31 -7.75 -0.06
C ILE A 58 -12.52 -8.69 0.84
N LEU A 59 -11.33 -9.08 0.41
CA LEU A 59 -10.41 -9.94 1.13
C LEU A 59 -9.27 -9.12 1.71
N ILE A 60 -8.88 -9.41 2.95
CA ILE A 60 -7.72 -8.83 3.61
C ILE A 60 -6.62 -9.88 3.63
N VAL A 61 -5.48 -9.61 3.00
CA VAL A 61 -4.31 -10.50 3.06
C VAL A 61 -3.27 -9.87 3.96
N THR A 62 -2.93 -10.53 5.06
CA THR A 62 -2.01 -9.99 6.06
C THR A 62 -1.22 -11.09 6.76
N ASN A 63 -0.22 -10.74 7.56
CA ASN A 63 0.48 -11.73 8.37
C ASN A 63 -0.41 -12.26 9.51
N ALA A 64 -0.27 -13.55 9.82
CA ALA A 64 -0.99 -14.20 10.92
C ALA A 64 -0.96 -13.42 12.25
N MET A 65 0.14 -12.72 12.56
CA MET A 65 0.28 -11.93 13.79
C MET A 65 -0.68 -10.73 13.89
N TYR A 66 -1.25 -10.27 12.78
CA TYR A 66 -2.15 -9.11 12.74
C TYR A 66 -3.63 -9.48 12.64
N ALA A 67 -3.97 -10.77 12.69
CA ALA A 67 -5.35 -11.25 12.56
C ALA A 67 -6.32 -10.55 13.53
N ASP A 68 -5.95 -10.50 14.81
CA ASP A 68 -6.76 -9.88 15.86
C ASP A 68 -6.92 -8.37 15.65
N LEU A 69 -5.88 -7.69 15.15
CA LEU A 69 -5.95 -6.25 14.85
C LEU A 69 -6.87 -5.95 13.67
N VAL A 70 -6.79 -6.75 12.59
CA VAL A 70 -7.70 -6.64 11.46
C VAL A 70 -9.14 -6.85 11.94
N LYS A 71 -9.41 -7.90 12.71
CA LYS A 71 -10.75 -8.17 13.26
C LYS A 71 -11.27 -7.08 14.19
N LYS A 72 -10.39 -6.52 15.02
CA LYS A 72 -10.76 -5.40 15.90
C LYS A 72 -11.11 -4.13 15.12
N GLN A 73 -10.40 -3.85 14.02
CA GLN A 73 -10.63 -2.65 13.22
C GLN A 73 -11.74 -2.80 12.17
N LEU A 74 -11.97 -4.02 11.68
CA LEU A 74 -12.97 -4.38 10.67
C LEU A 74 -13.86 -5.54 11.18
N PRO A 75 -14.70 -5.31 12.22
CA PRO A 75 -15.56 -6.34 12.79
C PRO A 75 -16.58 -6.93 11.79
N GLU A 76 -16.91 -6.20 10.72
CA GLU A 76 -17.81 -6.60 9.65
C GLU A 76 -17.22 -7.64 8.67
N VAL A 77 -15.89 -7.77 8.63
CA VAL A 77 -15.20 -8.73 7.74
C VAL A 77 -15.23 -10.11 8.37
N ASN A 78 -15.69 -11.14 7.63
CA ASN A 78 -15.70 -12.52 8.13
C ASN A 78 -14.30 -13.12 8.24
N GLU A 79 -14.11 -14.12 9.10
CA GLU A 79 -12.79 -14.78 9.24
C GLU A 79 -12.29 -15.38 7.92
N LYS A 80 -13.22 -15.92 7.11
CA LYS A 80 -12.91 -16.48 5.79
C LYS A 80 -12.41 -15.45 4.77
N GLN A 81 -12.64 -14.16 5.02
CA GLN A 81 -12.16 -13.07 4.16
C GLN A 81 -10.75 -12.61 4.57
N ILE A 82 -10.19 -13.15 5.65
CA ILE A 82 -8.86 -12.77 6.13
C ILE A 82 -7.88 -13.90 5.81
N LEU A 83 -7.07 -13.70 4.77
CA LEU A 83 -6.04 -14.63 4.37
C LEU A 83 -4.76 -14.33 5.15
N LEU A 84 -4.38 -15.24 6.04
CA LEU A 84 -3.26 -15.09 6.96
C LEU A 84 -1.97 -15.70 6.42
N GLU A 85 -1.05 -14.87 5.96
CA GLU A 85 0.27 -15.27 5.47
C GLU A 85 1.13 -15.82 6.63
N PRO A 86 1.66 -17.06 6.51
CA PRO A 86 2.51 -17.65 7.54
C PRO A 86 3.94 -17.08 7.52
N ALA A 87 4.36 -16.49 6.41
CA ALA A 87 5.67 -15.87 6.23
C ALA A 87 5.57 -14.66 5.31
N ARG A 88 6.44 -13.67 5.48
CA ARG A 88 6.48 -12.50 4.59
C ARG A 88 7.24 -12.84 3.32
N ARG A 89 6.55 -12.85 2.18
CA ARG A 89 7.11 -13.19 0.86
C ARG A 89 6.90 -12.10 -0.20
N ASN A 90 6.61 -10.86 0.23
CA ASN A 90 6.35 -9.70 -0.63
C ASN A 90 5.04 -9.86 -1.45
N THR A 91 4.77 -8.96 -2.39
CA THR A 91 3.42 -8.82 -2.97
C THR A 91 3.04 -9.90 -3.97
N ALA A 92 3.97 -10.52 -4.72
CA ALA A 92 3.58 -11.50 -5.73
C ALA A 92 2.98 -12.80 -5.14
N PRO A 93 3.56 -13.42 -4.09
CA PRO A 93 2.95 -14.60 -3.46
C PRO A 93 1.63 -14.31 -2.76
N CYS A 94 1.53 -13.14 -2.12
CA CYS A 94 0.29 -12.62 -1.53
C CYS A 94 -0.84 -12.56 -2.58
N ILE A 95 -0.57 -11.93 -3.72
CA ILE A 95 -1.51 -11.80 -4.83
C ILE A 95 -1.83 -13.15 -5.48
N ALA A 96 -0.83 -14.01 -5.68
CA ALA A 96 -1.02 -15.31 -6.29
C ALA A 96 -1.94 -16.20 -5.43
N TRP A 97 -1.71 -16.25 -4.12
CA TRP A 97 -2.59 -16.98 -3.21
C TRP A 97 -4.02 -16.42 -3.24
N ALA A 98 -4.18 -15.10 -3.08
CA ALA A 98 -5.49 -14.47 -3.14
C ALA A 98 -6.21 -14.74 -4.48
N SER A 99 -5.47 -14.75 -5.59
CA SER A 99 -6.02 -15.04 -6.91
C SER A 99 -6.49 -16.49 -7.04
N TYR A 100 -5.73 -17.47 -6.52
CA TYR A 100 -6.17 -18.87 -6.50
C TYR A 100 -7.40 -19.09 -5.62
N HIS A 101 -7.42 -18.45 -4.43
CA HIS A 101 -8.57 -18.47 -3.53
C HIS A 101 -9.82 -17.89 -4.20
N ILE A 102 -9.71 -16.69 -4.77
CA ILE A 102 -10.82 -16.02 -5.46
C ILE A 102 -11.28 -16.83 -6.67
N ARG A 103 -10.37 -17.41 -7.47
CA ARG A 103 -10.74 -18.25 -8.63
C ARG A 103 -11.58 -19.46 -8.22
N ALA A 104 -11.27 -20.07 -7.07
CA ALA A 104 -12.03 -21.21 -6.55
C ALA A 104 -13.47 -20.80 -6.15
N LEU A 105 -13.67 -19.57 -5.69
CA LEU A 105 -14.99 -19.01 -5.37
C LEU A 105 -15.75 -18.52 -6.61
N ASN A 106 -15.06 -17.81 -7.51
CA ASN A 106 -15.61 -17.24 -8.72
C ASN A 106 -14.58 -17.26 -9.87
N PRO A 107 -14.75 -18.14 -10.88
CA PRO A 107 -13.81 -18.24 -12.00
C PRO A 107 -13.87 -17.05 -12.97
N ASN A 108 -14.88 -16.19 -12.87
CA ASN A 108 -15.05 -15.01 -13.72
C ASN A 108 -14.60 -13.72 -13.01
N ALA A 109 -13.97 -13.83 -11.85
CA ALA A 109 -13.68 -12.67 -11.00
C ALA A 109 -12.75 -11.65 -11.67
N ASN A 110 -13.03 -10.38 -11.44
CA ASN A 110 -12.14 -9.25 -11.70
C ASN A 110 -11.65 -8.73 -10.35
N ILE A 111 -10.34 -8.61 -10.21
CA ILE A 111 -9.71 -8.32 -8.93
C ILE A 111 -9.07 -6.94 -9.03
N VAL A 112 -9.39 -6.07 -8.07
CA VAL A 112 -8.54 -4.93 -7.73
C VAL A 112 -7.67 -5.30 -6.54
N VAL A 113 -6.36 -5.12 -6.67
CA VAL A 113 -5.40 -5.26 -5.58
C VAL A 113 -5.02 -3.87 -5.09
N ALA A 114 -5.15 -3.66 -3.77
CA ALA A 114 -4.94 -2.38 -3.14
C ALA A 114 -4.02 -2.49 -1.91
N PRO A 115 -2.99 -1.65 -1.81
CA PRO A 115 -2.26 -1.47 -0.56
C PRO A 115 -3.19 -0.88 0.52
N SER A 116 -3.08 -1.39 1.75
CA SER A 116 -3.90 -0.93 2.89
C SER A 116 -3.45 0.40 3.48
N ASP A 117 -2.33 0.96 3.03
CA ASP A 117 -1.61 2.03 3.70
C ASP A 117 -1.39 3.27 2.82
N HIS A 118 -2.21 3.44 1.78
CA HIS A 118 -2.21 4.61 0.91
C HIS A 118 -3.26 5.64 1.32
N LEU A 119 -2.96 6.92 1.07
CA LEU A 119 -3.92 8.02 1.17
C LEU A 119 -4.50 8.34 -0.21
N ILE A 120 -5.80 8.58 -0.24
CA ILE A 120 -6.56 9.02 -1.41
C ILE A 120 -7.43 10.19 -0.97
N LEU A 121 -7.17 11.38 -1.52
CA LEU A 121 -7.88 12.60 -1.12
C LEU A 121 -9.17 12.85 -1.92
N LYS A 122 -9.19 12.48 -3.21
CA LYS A 122 -10.36 12.66 -4.08
C LYS A 122 -11.04 11.31 -4.32
N GLU A 123 -11.82 10.89 -3.34
CA GLU A 123 -12.36 9.54 -3.30
C GLU A 123 -13.28 9.20 -4.48
N ASP A 124 -14.17 10.12 -4.87
CA ASP A 124 -15.10 9.89 -5.98
C ASP A 124 -14.37 9.69 -7.32
N GLU A 125 -13.30 10.47 -7.56
CA GLU A 125 -12.45 10.32 -8.75
C GLU A 125 -11.71 8.98 -8.75
N PHE A 126 -11.23 8.55 -7.58
CA PHE A 126 -10.61 7.24 -7.42
C PHE A 126 -11.59 6.11 -7.71
N LEU A 127 -12.78 6.14 -7.11
CA LEU A 127 -13.80 5.10 -7.30
C LEU A 127 -14.22 4.98 -8.76
N ALA A 128 -14.42 6.12 -9.45
CA ALA A 128 -14.69 6.12 -10.88
C ALA A 128 -13.54 5.51 -11.71
N ALA A 129 -12.29 5.73 -11.33
CA ALA A 129 -11.13 5.10 -11.97
C ALA A 129 -11.08 3.59 -11.72
N ILE A 130 -11.40 3.13 -10.51
CA ILE A 130 -11.50 1.70 -10.17
C ILE A 130 -12.60 1.01 -10.96
N GLU A 131 -13.80 1.58 -11.03
CA GLU A 131 -14.91 0.98 -11.77
C GLU A 131 -14.60 0.87 -13.27
N LYS A 132 -14.05 1.92 -13.87
CA LYS A 132 -13.59 1.89 -15.28
C LYS A 132 -12.47 0.89 -15.50
N GLY A 133 -11.52 0.79 -14.56
CA GLY A 133 -10.41 -0.14 -14.67
C GLY A 133 -10.85 -1.60 -14.55
N LEU A 134 -11.79 -1.91 -13.65
CA LEU A 134 -12.39 -3.24 -13.52
C LEU A 134 -13.17 -3.61 -14.78
N ASP A 135 -13.92 -2.68 -15.37
CA ASP A 135 -14.59 -2.88 -16.66
C ASP A 135 -13.58 -3.17 -17.79
N PHE A 136 -12.51 -2.38 -17.88
CA PHE A 136 -11.46 -2.54 -18.90
C PHE A 136 -10.80 -3.93 -18.90
N VAL A 137 -10.56 -4.50 -17.71
CA VAL A 137 -9.91 -5.81 -17.57
C VAL A 137 -10.90 -6.99 -17.66
N SER A 138 -12.20 -6.74 -17.52
CA SER A 138 -13.21 -7.80 -17.37
C SER A 138 -13.33 -8.76 -18.55
N HIS A 139 -13.00 -8.29 -19.76
CA HIS A 139 -13.12 -9.07 -21.00
C HIS A 139 -11.78 -9.21 -21.72
N SER A 140 -10.65 -9.11 -21.02
CA SER A 140 -9.34 -9.18 -21.65
C SER A 140 -8.26 -9.81 -20.79
N GLU A 141 -7.18 -10.25 -21.44
CA GLU A 141 -6.00 -10.75 -20.73
C GLU A 141 -5.13 -9.61 -20.16
N LYS A 142 -5.60 -8.36 -20.13
CA LYS A 142 -4.79 -7.20 -19.77
C LYS A 142 -4.52 -7.12 -18.27
N LEU A 143 -3.31 -6.68 -17.92
CA LEU A 143 -2.92 -6.32 -16.55
C LEU A 143 -2.90 -4.80 -16.44
N LEU A 144 -3.69 -4.23 -15.55
CA LEU A 144 -3.85 -2.80 -15.43
C LEU A 144 -3.24 -2.29 -14.13
N THR A 145 -2.54 -1.16 -14.17
CA THR A 145 -2.15 -0.35 -13.00
C THR A 145 -2.75 1.06 -13.09
N LEU A 146 -2.73 1.81 -11.98
CA LEU A 146 -3.06 3.23 -11.96
C LEU A 146 -1.79 4.09 -11.92
N GLY A 147 -1.68 5.01 -12.88
CA GLY A 147 -0.56 5.94 -13.04
C GLY A 147 -0.89 7.32 -12.50
N ILE A 148 -0.01 7.87 -11.67
CA ILE A 148 -0.15 9.21 -11.09
C ILE A 148 0.85 10.16 -11.75
N LYS A 149 0.40 11.37 -12.09
CA LYS A 149 1.30 12.37 -12.68
C LYS A 149 2.37 12.77 -11.65
N PRO A 150 3.67 12.58 -11.96
CA PRO A 150 4.75 12.96 -11.07
C PRO A 150 4.80 14.48 -10.89
N ASN A 151 4.98 14.92 -9.65
CA ASN A 151 5.22 16.33 -9.33
C ASN A 151 6.64 16.61 -8.81
N ARG A 152 7.43 15.55 -8.61
CA ARG A 152 8.83 15.60 -8.15
C ARG A 152 9.60 14.35 -8.62
N PRO A 153 10.93 14.36 -8.63
CA PRO A 153 11.75 13.17 -8.93
C PRO A 153 11.85 12.26 -7.69
N GLU A 154 10.80 11.49 -7.42
CA GLU A 154 10.71 10.59 -6.26
C GLU A 154 11.43 9.26 -6.53
N THR A 155 12.50 8.95 -5.81
CA THR A 155 13.27 7.70 -6.00
C THR A 155 12.64 6.50 -5.29
N GLY A 156 11.68 6.74 -4.38
CA GLY A 156 10.97 5.68 -3.66
C GLY A 156 9.87 4.97 -4.47
N TYR A 157 9.48 5.50 -5.64
CA TYR A 157 8.35 5.02 -6.44
C TYR A 157 8.81 4.30 -7.71
N GLY A 158 7.96 3.41 -8.22
CA GLY A 158 8.06 2.91 -9.58
C GLY A 158 7.59 3.96 -10.59
N TYR A 159 8.18 3.95 -11.77
CA TYR A 159 7.80 4.79 -12.90
C TYR A 159 7.35 3.94 -14.09
N ILE A 160 6.31 4.41 -14.76
CA ILE A 160 5.63 3.77 -15.88
C ILE A 160 5.73 4.72 -17.07
N GLN A 161 6.42 4.31 -18.13
CA GLN A 161 6.38 5.04 -19.40
C GLN A 161 5.15 4.62 -20.20
N ILE A 162 4.37 5.59 -20.65
CA ILE A 162 3.23 5.33 -21.54
C ILE A 162 3.68 5.17 -23.00
N ALA A 163 2.99 4.29 -23.73
CA ALA A 163 3.11 4.09 -25.17
C ALA A 163 1.81 4.55 -25.87
N GLU A 164 1.22 3.68 -26.70
CA GLU A 164 0.04 3.99 -27.47
C GLU A 164 -1.21 4.12 -26.59
N PRO A 165 -2.10 5.08 -26.88
CA PRO A 165 -3.39 5.18 -26.22
C PRO A 165 -4.27 3.97 -26.55
N ALA A 166 -5.00 3.48 -25.56
CA ALA A 166 -5.92 2.36 -25.64
C ALA A 166 -7.39 2.78 -25.43
N GLY A 167 -7.69 4.09 -25.53
CA GLY A 167 -9.00 4.70 -25.27
C GLY A 167 -9.17 5.16 -23.82
N ASP A 168 -10.11 6.08 -23.56
CA ASP A 168 -10.61 6.47 -22.22
C ASP A 168 -9.56 6.64 -21.11
N ASN A 169 -8.42 7.27 -21.42
CA ASN A 169 -7.30 7.52 -20.50
C ASN A 169 -6.49 6.26 -20.10
N PHE A 170 -6.65 5.17 -20.84
CA PHE A 170 -5.83 3.97 -20.77
C PHE A 170 -4.70 4.04 -21.81
N TYR A 171 -3.52 3.57 -21.44
CA TYR A 171 -2.34 3.53 -22.29
C TYR A 171 -1.66 2.17 -22.15
N LYS A 172 -1.07 1.67 -23.24
CA LYS A 172 -0.14 0.54 -23.14
C LYS A 172 1.12 0.99 -22.40
N VAL A 173 1.65 0.15 -21.52
CA VAL A 173 2.93 0.43 -20.86
C VAL A 173 4.08 0.07 -21.80
N LYS A 174 4.99 1.03 -22.00
CA LYS A 174 6.20 0.85 -22.80
C LYS A 174 7.31 0.19 -22.00
N THR A 175 7.54 0.73 -20.81
CA THR A 175 8.50 0.20 -19.86
C THR A 175 8.03 0.53 -18.46
N PHE A 176 8.38 -0.35 -17.53
CA PHE A 176 8.22 -0.15 -16.11
C PHE A 176 9.63 -0.09 -15.50
N THR A 177 9.85 0.80 -14.53
CA THR A 177 11.14 0.94 -13.84
C THR A 177 10.89 1.20 -12.37
N GLU A 178 11.24 0.24 -11.51
CA GLU A 178 11.08 0.37 -10.06
C GLU A 178 12.23 1.16 -9.42
N LYS A 179 11.91 2.20 -8.65
CA LYS A 179 12.84 2.95 -7.78
C LYS A 179 14.13 3.41 -8.48
N PRO A 180 14.03 4.28 -9.50
CA PRO A 180 15.19 4.79 -10.21
C PRO A 180 16.06 5.68 -9.32
N GLU A 181 17.34 5.80 -9.69
CA GLU A 181 18.24 6.80 -9.11
C GLU A 181 17.76 8.23 -9.43
N LEU A 182 18.12 9.20 -8.58
CA LEU A 182 17.61 10.58 -8.63
C LEU A 182 17.76 11.25 -10.00
N GLU A 183 18.90 11.07 -10.66
CA GLU A 183 19.14 11.69 -11.97
C GLU A 183 18.21 11.12 -13.04
N LEU A 184 17.90 9.83 -13.00
CA LEU A 184 16.96 9.21 -13.92
C LEU A 184 15.52 9.63 -13.60
N ALA A 185 15.17 9.75 -12.31
CA ALA A 185 13.87 10.25 -11.89
C ALA A 185 13.61 11.69 -12.38
N LYS A 186 14.64 12.57 -12.39
CA LYS A 186 14.55 13.92 -12.98
C LYS A 186 14.21 13.85 -14.46
N VAL A 187 14.94 13.04 -15.23
CA VAL A 187 14.70 12.84 -16.67
C VAL A 187 13.28 12.33 -16.93
N PHE A 188 12.80 11.38 -16.12
CA PHE A 188 11.43 10.85 -16.23
C PHE A 188 10.38 11.94 -16.04
N VAL A 189 10.51 12.77 -15.00
CA VAL A 189 9.57 13.87 -14.72
C VAL A 189 9.63 14.92 -15.83
N GLU A 190 10.83 15.31 -16.27
CA GLU A 190 11.04 16.33 -17.31
C GLU A 190 10.50 15.90 -18.68
N SER A 191 10.55 14.60 -19.00
CA SER A 191 10.03 14.08 -20.26
C SER A 191 8.51 14.22 -20.42
N GLY A 192 7.76 14.21 -19.31
CA GLY A 192 6.30 14.17 -19.31
C GLY A 192 5.67 12.85 -19.79
N GLU A 193 6.47 11.84 -20.14
CA GLU A 193 6.01 10.53 -20.63
C GLU A 193 5.92 9.46 -19.52
N PHE A 194 6.38 9.77 -18.32
CA PHE A 194 6.41 8.83 -17.20
C PHE A 194 5.43 9.21 -16.10
N TYR A 195 4.85 8.18 -15.49
CA TYR A 195 3.88 8.28 -14.40
C TYR A 195 4.31 7.41 -13.23
N TRP A 196 4.00 7.83 -12.01
CA TRP A 196 4.26 6.99 -10.84
C TRP A 196 3.33 5.78 -10.84
N ASN A 197 3.90 4.62 -10.53
CA ASN A 197 3.13 3.43 -10.19
C ASN A 197 2.51 3.61 -8.79
N SER A 198 1.18 3.60 -8.73
CA SER A 198 0.46 3.75 -7.47
C SER A 198 0.43 2.49 -6.60
N GLY A 199 0.95 1.36 -7.09
CA GLY A 199 0.86 0.05 -6.42
C GLY A 199 -0.55 -0.57 -6.39
N LEU A 200 -1.51 0.05 -7.09
CA LEU A 200 -2.85 -0.49 -7.30
C LEU A 200 -2.89 -1.22 -8.65
N PHE A 201 -3.46 -2.42 -8.65
CA PHE A 201 -3.54 -3.24 -9.83
C PHE A 201 -4.95 -3.78 -10.07
N MET A 202 -5.29 -4.02 -11.32
CA MET A 202 -6.56 -4.60 -11.73
C MET A 202 -6.36 -5.63 -12.84
N TRP A 203 -7.09 -6.74 -12.77
CA TRP A 203 -7.05 -7.79 -13.79
C TRP A 203 -8.24 -8.74 -13.65
N ASN A 204 -8.54 -9.49 -14.72
CA ASN A 204 -9.29 -10.73 -14.58
C ASN A 204 -8.44 -11.79 -13.85
N VAL A 205 -9.08 -12.60 -13.00
CA VAL A 205 -8.41 -13.61 -12.17
C VAL A 205 -7.62 -14.64 -13.00
N ASN A 206 -8.11 -15.00 -14.18
CA ASN A 206 -7.42 -15.96 -15.04
C ASN A 206 -6.19 -15.34 -15.69
N SER A 207 -6.23 -14.04 -16.00
CA SER A 207 -5.12 -13.29 -16.60
C SER A 207 -3.91 -13.25 -15.68
N ILE A 208 -4.12 -12.92 -14.39
CA ILE A 208 -3.01 -12.85 -13.44
C ILE A 208 -2.44 -14.22 -13.10
N ILE A 209 -3.27 -15.27 -13.04
CA ILE A 209 -2.79 -16.63 -12.81
C ILE A 209 -1.97 -17.11 -14.01
N LYS A 210 -2.45 -16.90 -15.24
CA LYS A 210 -1.70 -17.21 -16.47
C LYS A 210 -0.36 -16.46 -16.53
N ALA A 211 -0.36 -15.16 -16.20
CA ALA A 211 0.87 -14.36 -16.12
C ALA A 211 1.84 -14.91 -15.06
N SER A 212 1.33 -15.30 -13.89
CA SER A 212 2.13 -15.91 -12.82
C SER A 212 2.73 -17.26 -13.25
N GLU A 213 1.96 -18.11 -13.94
CA GLU A 213 2.42 -19.41 -14.45
C GLU A 213 3.54 -19.24 -15.49
N SER A 214 3.44 -18.22 -16.34
CA SER A 214 4.43 -17.94 -17.38
C SER A 214 5.69 -17.24 -16.87
N LEU A 215 5.57 -16.30 -15.93
CA LEU A 215 6.64 -15.37 -15.55
C LEU A 215 7.26 -15.68 -14.18
N LEU A 216 6.55 -16.42 -13.33
CA LEU A 216 6.99 -16.85 -12.00
C LEU A 216 6.70 -18.36 -11.78
N PRO A 217 7.25 -19.26 -12.62
CA PRO A 217 7.03 -20.70 -12.48
C PRO A 217 7.47 -21.24 -11.12
N GLU A 218 8.49 -20.65 -10.50
CA GLU A 218 8.95 -21.03 -9.16
C GLU A 218 7.91 -20.74 -8.08
N LEU A 219 7.14 -19.65 -8.21
CA LEU A 219 6.02 -19.33 -7.32
C LEU A 219 4.84 -20.27 -7.59
N THR A 220 4.44 -20.40 -8.85
CA THR A 220 3.26 -21.20 -9.21
C THR A 220 3.46 -22.69 -8.96
N SER A 221 4.69 -23.20 -9.07
CA SER A 221 5.00 -24.58 -8.68
C SER A 221 4.66 -24.92 -7.22
N LYS A 222 4.59 -23.92 -6.33
CA LYS A 222 4.23 -24.09 -4.91
C LYS A 222 2.72 -23.97 -4.68
N LEU A 223 2.05 -23.10 -5.42
CA LEU A 223 0.65 -22.75 -5.15
C LEU A 223 -0.35 -23.43 -6.10
N ALA A 224 0.01 -23.67 -7.36
CA ALA A 224 -0.86 -24.33 -8.34
C ALA A 224 -1.30 -25.75 -7.96
N PRO A 225 -0.48 -26.60 -7.29
CA PRO A 225 -0.91 -27.94 -6.86
C PRO A 225 -2.13 -27.93 -5.93
N GLY A 226 -2.38 -26.82 -5.22
CA GLY A 226 -3.52 -26.64 -4.34
C GLY A 226 -4.82 -26.28 -5.04
N LYS A 227 -4.90 -26.31 -6.38
CA LYS A 227 -6.06 -25.81 -7.15
C LYS A 227 -7.42 -26.30 -6.63
N GLU A 228 -7.53 -27.56 -6.24
CA GLU A 228 -8.76 -28.18 -5.72
C GLU A 228 -8.93 -28.04 -4.20
N ILE A 229 -7.96 -27.42 -3.52
CA ILE A 229 -7.91 -27.24 -2.06
C ILE A 229 -8.34 -25.81 -1.67
N TYR A 230 -8.11 -24.82 -2.54
CA TYR A 230 -8.50 -23.44 -2.28
C TYR A 230 -10.00 -23.28 -2.00
N ALA A 231 -10.35 -22.37 -1.10
CA ALA A 231 -11.68 -22.12 -0.57
C ALA A 231 -12.33 -23.31 0.17
N THR A 232 -11.53 -24.31 0.58
CA THR A 232 -11.97 -25.44 1.43
C THR A 232 -11.30 -25.41 2.80
N ASP A 233 -11.74 -26.26 3.73
CA ASP A 233 -11.12 -26.40 5.05
C ASP A 233 -9.65 -26.85 5.00
N GLY A 234 -9.20 -27.43 3.87
CA GLY A 234 -7.80 -27.85 3.66
C GLY A 234 -6.84 -26.72 3.27
N GLU A 235 -7.35 -25.55 2.87
CA GLU A 235 -6.53 -24.46 2.33
C GLU A 235 -5.48 -23.97 3.32
N LYS A 236 -5.87 -23.80 4.59
CA LYS A 236 -4.98 -23.30 5.64
C LYS A 236 -3.74 -24.18 5.79
N ALA A 237 -3.93 -25.50 5.90
CA ALA A 237 -2.83 -26.45 6.04
C ALA A 237 -1.91 -26.45 4.81
N PHE A 238 -2.50 -26.38 3.61
CA PHE A 238 -1.75 -26.30 2.36
C PHE A 238 -0.87 -25.04 2.30
N ILE A 239 -1.40 -23.89 2.72
CA ILE A 239 -0.66 -22.61 2.74
C ILE A 239 0.44 -22.61 3.79
N GLU A 240 0.17 -23.11 5.00
CA GLU A 240 1.18 -23.25 6.05
C GLU A 240 2.38 -24.10 5.61
N GLU A 241 2.14 -25.15 4.82
CA GLU A 241 3.19 -26.01 4.27
C GLU A 241 3.95 -25.37 3.09
N ASN A 242 3.23 -24.80 2.11
CA ASN A 242 3.83 -24.45 0.82
C ASN A 242 4.22 -22.98 0.68
N PHE A 243 3.50 -22.06 1.32
CA PHE A 243 3.74 -20.62 1.21
C PHE A 243 5.12 -20.18 1.73
N PRO A 244 5.67 -20.75 2.83
CA PRO A 244 7.01 -20.43 3.26
C PRO A 244 8.08 -20.74 2.21
N ALA A 245 7.86 -21.67 1.28
CA ALA A 245 8.82 -21.97 0.21
C ALA A 245 8.68 -21.08 -1.05
N CYS A 246 7.73 -20.15 -1.07
CA CYS A 246 7.55 -19.22 -2.17
C CYS A 246 8.73 -18.23 -2.27
N PRO A 247 9.07 -17.74 -3.49
CA PRO A 247 10.08 -16.70 -3.65
C PRO A 247 9.65 -15.42 -2.94
N ASN A 248 10.62 -14.65 -2.43
CA ASN A 248 10.37 -13.33 -1.86
C ASN A 248 10.46 -12.26 -2.96
N VAL A 249 9.37 -11.97 -3.66
CA VAL A 249 9.37 -11.15 -4.88
C VAL A 249 8.13 -10.26 -4.96
N SER A 250 8.29 -9.01 -5.41
CA SER A 250 7.15 -8.11 -5.64
C SER A 250 6.47 -8.43 -6.96
N ILE A 251 5.20 -8.07 -7.06
CA ILE A 251 4.43 -8.20 -8.30
C ILE A 251 4.98 -7.32 -9.41
N ASP A 252 5.51 -6.16 -9.06
CA ASP A 252 6.14 -5.19 -9.97
C ASP A 252 7.29 -5.85 -10.72
N PHE A 253 8.27 -6.39 -10.00
CA PHE A 253 9.45 -7.05 -10.57
C PHE A 253 9.12 -8.43 -11.15
N GLY A 254 8.21 -9.16 -10.50
CA GLY A 254 7.90 -10.54 -10.86
C GLY A 254 7.09 -10.65 -12.15
N ILE A 255 6.17 -9.71 -12.38
CA ILE A 255 5.18 -9.77 -13.47
C ILE A 255 5.13 -8.45 -14.25
N MET A 256 4.92 -7.31 -13.59
CA MET A 256 4.59 -6.06 -14.30
C MET A 256 5.73 -5.54 -15.18
N GLU A 257 6.98 -5.73 -14.79
CA GLU A 257 8.16 -5.37 -15.60
C GLU A 257 8.39 -6.30 -16.81
N LYS A 258 7.81 -7.50 -16.80
CA LYS A 258 8.11 -8.57 -17.76
C LYS A 258 6.96 -8.90 -18.71
N ALA A 259 5.73 -8.53 -18.35
CA ALA A 259 4.53 -8.87 -19.11
C ALA A 259 4.29 -7.89 -20.27
N ASP A 260 3.92 -8.42 -21.44
CA ASP A 260 3.70 -7.62 -22.67
C ASP A 260 2.32 -6.96 -22.77
N ASN A 261 1.39 -7.38 -21.91
CA ASN A 261 -0.02 -7.01 -21.86
C ASN A 261 -0.35 -6.06 -20.70
N VAL A 262 0.63 -5.24 -20.29
CA VAL A 262 0.48 -4.26 -19.22
C VAL A 262 -0.05 -2.94 -19.76
N TYR A 263 -1.04 -2.39 -19.04
CA TYR A 263 -1.69 -1.12 -19.32
C TYR A 263 -1.71 -0.26 -18.06
N VAL A 264 -1.84 1.04 -18.27
CA VAL A 264 -1.98 2.02 -17.19
C VAL A 264 -3.17 2.93 -17.46
N SER A 265 -4.00 3.14 -16.44
CA SER A 265 -5.01 4.20 -16.43
C SER A 265 -4.42 5.39 -15.71
N LEU A 266 -4.42 6.56 -16.34
CA LEU A 266 -3.95 7.78 -15.69
C LEU A 266 -5.03 8.34 -14.78
N GLY A 267 -4.65 8.89 -13.62
CA GLY A 267 -5.58 9.50 -12.68
C GLY A 267 -4.93 10.57 -11.82
N ASP A 268 -5.75 11.50 -11.31
CA ASP A 268 -5.37 12.51 -10.33
C ASP A 268 -6.34 12.53 -9.16
N PHE A 269 -6.26 11.51 -8.30
CA PHE A 269 -7.16 11.38 -7.14
C PHE A 269 -6.49 11.75 -5.81
N GLY A 270 -5.46 12.62 -5.86
CA GLY A 270 -4.71 13.04 -4.67
C GLY A 270 -4.08 11.87 -3.92
N TRP A 271 -3.41 10.98 -4.66
CA TRP A 271 -2.75 9.80 -4.12
C TRP A 271 -1.45 10.12 -3.41
N SER A 272 -1.19 9.42 -2.31
CA SER A 272 0.13 9.33 -1.69
C SER A 272 0.32 7.96 -1.05
N ASP A 273 1.52 7.39 -1.19
CA ASP A 273 1.88 6.16 -0.50
C ASP A 273 2.08 6.36 1.02
N LEU A 274 2.05 7.61 1.52
CA LEU A 274 2.45 7.98 2.88
C LEU A 274 3.70 7.22 3.31
N GLY A 275 4.77 7.31 2.52
CA GLY A 275 6.00 6.58 2.80
C GLY A 275 6.81 7.14 3.96
N THR A 276 6.73 8.46 4.18
CA THR A 276 7.62 9.18 5.09
C THR A 276 6.93 10.33 5.86
N TRP A 277 7.63 10.89 6.85
CA TRP A 277 7.13 12.03 7.64
C TRP A 277 7.03 13.31 6.80
N GLY A 278 7.94 13.53 5.87
CA GLY A 278 7.92 14.61 4.88
C GLY A 278 6.69 14.51 3.99
N SER A 279 6.35 13.30 3.54
CA SER A 279 5.09 13.07 2.81
C SER A 279 3.87 13.49 3.64
N LEU A 280 3.87 13.15 4.93
CA LEU A 280 2.78 13.53 5.84
C LEU A 280 2.76 15.04 6.12
N TYR A 281 3.93 15.69 6.25
CA TYR A 281 4.07 17.14 6.40
C TYR A 281 3.50 17.88 5.18
N ASP A 282 3.85 17.46 3.97
CA ASP A 282 3.40 18.10 2.73
C ASP A 282 1.88 18.05 2.55
N LEU A 283 1.26 16.98 3.04
CA LEU A 283 -0.19 16.74 3.01
C LEU A 283 -0.95 17.37 4.19
N SER A 284 -0.24 17.90 5.19
CA SER A 284 -0.86 18.48 6.37
C SER A 284 -1.07 19.98 6.22
N ASP A 285 -2.09 20.49 6.92
CA ASP A 285 -2.29 21.92 7.05
C ASP A 285 -1.13 22.56 7.83
N ARG A 286 -0.64 23.68 7.30
CA ARG A 286 0.51 24.42 7.82
C ARG A 286 0.05 25.77 8.38
N ASP A 287 0.67 26.19 9.47
CA ASP A 287 0.51 27.56 9.96
C ASP A 287 1.30 28.57 9.12
N GLN A 288 1.27 29.85 9.52
CA GLN A 288 1.95 30.94 8.79
C GLN A 288 3.47 30.80 8.73
N GLU A 289 4.06 30.06 9.67
CA GLU A 289 5.49 29.82 9.78
C GLU A 289 5.88 28.43 9.24
N GLY A 290 4.94 27.74 8.58
CA GLY A 290 5.13 26.42 7.99
C GLY A 290 5.02 25.26 8.99
N ASN A 291 4.70 25.50 10.26
CA ASN A 291 4.63 24.40 11.22
C ASN A 291 3.35 23.57 11.03
N VAL A 292 3.49 22.27 11.25
CA VAL A 292 2.41 21.28 11.27
C VAL A 292 2.23 20.77 12.69
N SER A 293 1.00 20.75 13.18
CA SER A 293 0.65 20.16 14.48
C SER A 293 -0.48 19.15 14.32
N LEU A 294 -0.20 17.88 14.62
CA LEU A 294 -1.15 16.78 14.46
C LEU A 294 -1.49 16.19 15.82
N LYS A 295 -2.80 15.98 16.06
CA LYS A 295 -3.37 15.33 17.25
C LYS A 295 -3.10 16.04 18.59
N CYS A 296 -2.38 17.16 18.61
CA CYS A 296 -2.01 17.86 19.83
C CYS A 296 -2.21 19.37 19.73
N HIS A 297 -2.14 20.04 20.89
CA HIS A 297 -1.96 21.49 20.93
C HIS A 297 -0.47 21.82 20.91
N SER A 298 -0.10 22.94 20.29
CA SER A 298 1.27 23.43 20.25
C SER A 298 1.30 24.94 20.48
N LEU A 299 2.32 25.39 21.20
CA LEU A 299 2.73 26.78 21.30
C LEU A 299 4.16 26.86 20.79
N LEU A 300 4.33 27.51 19.65
CA LEU A 300 5.58 27.57 18.90
C LEU A 300 6.09 29.00 18.92
N TYR A 301 7.30 29.19 19.44
CA TYR A 301 7.98 30.48 19.53
C TYR A 301 9.24 30.41 18.66
N ASN A 302 9.49 31.44 17.84
CA ASN A 302 10.68 31.51 16.98
C ASN A 302 10.95 30.21 16.19
N SER A 303 9.90 29.52 15.75
CA SER A 303 9.97 28.15 15.23
C SER A 303 9.31 28.05 13.87
N LYS A 304 9.96 27.37 12.91
CA LYS A 304 9.52 27.30 11.51
C LYS A 304 9.64 25.90 10.92
N ASP A 305 8.77 25.57 9.97
CA ASP A 305 8.81 24.33 9.19
C ASP A 305 8.92 23.03 10.03
N ASN A 306 8.44 23.05 11.28
CA ASN A 306 8.46 21.89 12.16
C ASN A 306 7.23 21.01 11.97
N MET A 307 7.36 19.75 12.36
CA MET A 307 6.25 18.82 12.47
C MET A 307 6.13 18.30 13.89
N VAL A 308 5.02 18.60 14.55
CA VAL A 308 4.75 18.22 15.93
C VAL A 308 3.60 17.22 15.97
N VAL A 309 3.86 16.01 16.43
CA VAL A 309 2.88 14.92 16.47
C VAL A 309 2.93 14.27 17.84
N LEU A 310 2.00 14.63 18.72
CA LEU A 310 1.92 14.09 20.08
C LEU A 310 0.56 13.42 20.33
N PRO A 311 0.43 12.58 21.36
CA PRO A 311 -0.85 12.04 21.78
C PRO A 311 -1.89 13.11 22.10
N LYS A 312 -3.17 12.77 21.87
CA LYS A 312 -4.29 13.66 22.14
C LYS A 312 -4.31 14.15 23.59
N GLY A 313 -4.51 15.46 23.77
CA GLY A 313 -4.58 16.10 25.08
C GLY A 313 -3.23 16.61 25.61
N LYS A 314 -2.12 16.36 24.90
CA LYS A 314 -0.83 16.98 25.22
C LYS A 314 -0.67 18.36 24.59
N LEU A 315 0.10 19.20 25.28
CA LEU A 315 0.56 20.51 24.82
C LEU A 315 2.08 20.44 24.55
N ALA A 316 2.49 20.74 23.32
CA ALA A 316 3.88 21.01 22.99
C ALA A 316 4.19 22.50 23.23
N VAL A 317 5.31 22.80 23.88
CA VAL A 317 5.83 24.16 23.96
C VAL A 317 7.25 24.13 23.42
N ILE A 318 7.48 24.79 22.28
CA ILE A 318 8.73 24.72 21.52
C ILE A 318 9.21 26.14 21.22
N ASP A 319 10.49 26.40 21.46
CA ASP A 319 11.15 27.67 21.15
C ASP A 319 12.44 27.43 20.35
N GLY A 320 12.59 28.11 19.21
CA GLY A 320 13.82 28.16 18.43
C GLY A 320 14.13 26.93 17.56
N LEU A 321 13.17 26.03 17.32
CA LEU A 321 13.39 24.89 16.40
C LEU A 321 12.99 25.23 14.97
N GLU A 322 13.79 24.79 14.01
CA GLU A 322 13.51 24.94 12.58
C GLU A 322 13.75 23.63 11.82
N GLY A 323 12.74 23.15 11.10
CA GLY A 323 12.84 21.94 10.29
C GLY A 323 12.95 20.63 11.10
N TYR A 324 12.41 20.59 12.32
CA TYR A 324 12.43 19.40 13.18
C TYR A 324 11.11 18.61 13.11
N LEU A 325 11.25 17.29 13.19
CA LEU A 325 10.19 16.36 13.57
C LEU A 325 10.25 16.15 15.08
N ILE A 326 9.13 16.41 15.75
CA ILE A 326 8.89 16.17 17.17
C ILE A 326 7.71 15.20 17.26
N ALA A 327 7.99 13.91 17.43
CA ALA A 327 7.00 12.85 17.40
C ALA A 327 7.03 12.04 18.69
N GLU A 328 5.88 11.90 19.37
CA GLU A 328 5.77 11.11 20.60
C GLU A 328 4.70 10.03 20.45
N SER A 329 5.04 8.80 20.85
CA SER A 329 4.10 7.70 20.90
C SER A 329 4.49 6.70 22.00
N GLU A 330 3.53 6.38 22.86
CA GLU A 330 3.70 5.50 24.02
C GLU A 330 4.90 5.91 24.90
N ASN A 331 5.94 5.07 24.96
CA ASN A 331 7.14 5.26 25.78
C ASN A 331 8.31 5.92 25.02
N VAL A 332 8.07 6.50 23.83
CA VAL A 332 9.12 7.10 23.00
C VAL A 332 8.78 8.52 22.58
N LEU A 333 9.76 9.41 22.73
CA LEU A 333 9.80 10.74 22.12
C LEU A 333 10.98 10.78 21.12
N LEU A 334 10.67 11.02 19.85
CA LEU A 334 11.63 11.25 18.78
C LEU A 334 11.70 12.75 18.48
N ILE A 335 12.91 13.30 18.53
CA ILE A 335 13.23 14.65 18.05
C ILE A 335 14.39 14.53 17.09
N CYS A 336 14.16 14.81 15.81
CA CYS A 336 15.20 14.77 14.78
C CYS A 336 14.91 15.78 13.67
N ARG A 337 15.87 16.03 12.78
CA ARG A 337 15.58 16.79 11.57
C ARG A 337 14.55 16.06 10.72
N LYS A 338 13.57 16.80 10.20
CA LYS A 338 12.49 16.26 9.36
C LYS A 338 13.04 15.66 8.06
N ASP A 339 14.11 16.21 7.50
CA ASP A 339 14.68 15.76 6.22
C ASP A 339 15.63 14.55 6.35
N GLU A 340 15.95 14.11 7.57
CA GLU A 340 16.85 12.98 7.84
C GLU A 340 16.10 11.66 8.07
N GLU A 341 15.05 11.42 7.30
CA GLU A 341 14.12 10.30 7.51
C GLU A 341 14.78 8.92 7.38
N HIS A 342 15.83 8.83 6.55
CA HIS A 342 16.64 7.62 6.41
C HIS A 342 17.32 7.22 7.73
N SER A 343 17.61 8.19 8.60
CA SER A 343 18.22 7.96 9.90
C SER A 343 17.28 7.30 10.91
N ILE A 344 15.95 7.39 10.73
CA ILE A 344 14.97 6.78 11.66
C ILE A 344 15.19 5.27 11.77
N ARG A 345 15.47 4.59 10.65
CA ARG A 345 15.76 3.15 10.66
C ARG A 345 16.99 2.82 11.49
N LYS A 346 18.01 3.70 11.46
CA LYS A 346 19.20 3.56 12.28
C LYS A 346 18.84 3.73 13.76
N TYR A 347 18.05 4.74 14.12
CA TYR A 347 17.63 4.97 15.51
C TYR A 347 16.85 3.79 16.08
N VAL A 348 15.93 3.21 15.29
CA VAL A 348 15.18 2.00 15.66
C VAL A 348 16.12 0.83 15.92
N ASN A 349 17.07 0.58 15.01
CA ASN A 349 18.04 -0.51 15.17
C ASN A 349 18.94 -0.31 16.41
N ASP A 350 19.50 0.90 16.57
CA ASP A 350 20.37 1.24 17.70
C ASP A 350 19.61 1.09 19.04
N THR A 351 18.34 1.52 19.08
CA THR A 351 17.47 1.35 20.24
C THR A 351 17.21 -0.13 20.53
N GLN A 352 16.93 -0.94 19.52
CA GLN A 352 16.72 -2.38 19.68
C GLN A 352 17.96 -3.07 20.24
N ILE A 353 19.15 -2.75 19.73
CA ILE A 353 20.42 -3.33 20.17
C ILE A 353 20.74 -2.95 21.61
N GLN A 354 20.51 -1.68 21.99
CA GLN A 354 20.92 -1.15 23.29
C GLN A 354 19.91 -1.43 24.40
N LEU A 355 18.62 -1.38 24.08
CA LEU A 355 17.52 -1.36 25.06
C LEU A 355 16.50 -2.49 24.87
N GLY A 356 16.65 -3.32 23.83
CA GLY A 356 15.73 -4.43 23.54
C GLY A 356 14.47 -3.99 22.77
N ASP A 357 13.46 -4.88 22.75
CA ASP A 357 12.27 -4.71 21.91
C ASP A 357 11.18 -3.79 22.52
N ASP A 358 11.32 -3.35 23.77
CA ASP A 358 10.29 -2.58 24.50
C ASP A 358 9.95 -1.21 23.85
N TYR A 359 10.83 -0.71 22.99
CA TYR A 359 10.69 0.61 22.35
C TYR A 359 10.45 0.51 20.83
N ILE A 360 10.23 -0.68 20.25
CA ILE A 360 10.33 -0.94 18.79
C ILE A 360 9.02 -1.42 18.14
#